data_AF-A0A936KU90-F1
#
_entry.id   AF-A0A936KU90-F1
#
_cell.length_a   1.000
_cell.length_b   1.000
_cell.length_c   1.000
_cell.angle_alpha   90.00
_cell.angle_beta   90.00
_cell.angle_gamma   90.00
#
_symmetry.space_group_name_H-M   'P 1'
#
loop_
_entity.id
_entity.type
_entity.pdbx_description
1 polymer ?
#
loop_
_entity_poly.entity_id
_entity_poly.type
_entity_poly.pdbx_seq_one_letter_code
_entity_poly.pdbx_strand_id
1 'polypeptide(L)'
;MLKSYSSTQRVKIVVFIFAVLLGVGILFLLLNIIENVKKEERNKIMLWAGAIQKKIELVEYTNKLFEKLKEDERTKVEIWSGAMRQIMDEENSDNLTFLLKIISTNKNIPIMTNTKGKIVSHVNLDIPPIPESFITDSLYADFAFYEPIAVTYNNEILNYLYYQDSKLFTELQLVMNNMVRNFISEVVLNSASVPVVITDSLRREIIAFGNIDSTLLSDSVMLRTVLSKMESVNTPIRLHWFENETFYIFYEDSFLLNMLKYYPAAFMLIVILFLIIVYMAFRASRKYEQNQLWVGMSKRRHIN
;
A
#
# COMPACT_ATOMS: atom_id res chain seq x y z
N MET A 1 15.20 56.37 -51.46
CA MET A 1 14.07 55.56 -50.96
C MET A 1 14.37 54.07 -50.71
N LEU A 2 15.46 53.48 -51.23
CA LEU A 2 15.79 52.06 -51.01
C LEU A 2 16.24 51.70 -49.57
N LYS A 3 16.70 52.67 -48.76
CA LYS A 3 17.21 52.43 -47.39
C LYS A 3 16.09 52.24 -46.35
N SER A 4 14.85 52.62 -46.66
CA SER A 4 13.70 52.51 -45.74
C SER A 4 12.91 51.21 -45.88
N TYR A 5 13.07 50.48 -46.99
CA TYR A 5 12.35 49.23 -47.26
C TYR A 5 13.07 47.99 -46.69
N SER A 6 14.41 48.03 -46.58
CA SER A 6 15.18 46.90 -46.03
C SER A 6 15.18 46.84 -44.49
N SER A 7 14.99 47.97 -43.81
CA SER A 7 14.95 48.03 -42.34
C SER A 7 13.69 47.37 -41.77
N THR A 8 12.52 47.58 -42.41
CA THR A 8 11.24 46.99 -41.97
C THR A 8 11.24 45.46 -42.14
N GLN A 9 11.92 44.93 -43.16
CA GLN A 9 12.04 43.48 -43.36
C GLN A 9 12.96 42.81 -42.34
N ARG A 10 14.06 43.47 -41.94
CA ARG A 10 14.97 42.96 -40.90
C ARG A 10 14.29 42.88 -39.53
N VAL A 11 13.50 43.90 -39.15
CA VAL A 11 12.75 43.90 -37.88
C VAL A 11 11.76 42.75 -37.81
N LYS A 12 11.03 42.47 -38.91
CA LYS A 12 10.09 41.32 -38.98
C LYS A 12 10.77 39.98 -38.75
N ILE A 13 11.97 39.79 -39.32
CA ILE A 13 12.77 38.57 -39.13
C ILE A 13 13.25 38.46 -37.68
N VAL A 14 13.73 39.54 -37.08
CA VAL A 14 14.19 39.56 -35.68
C VAL A 14 13.05 39.20 -34.72
N VAL A 15 11.86 39.79 -34.91
CA VAL A 15 10.67 39.48 -34.09
C VAL A 15 10.24 38.02 -34.25
N PHE A 16 10.29 37.48 -35.48
CA PHE A 16 9.98 36.09 -35.74
C PHE A 16 10.97 35.14 -35.05
N ILE A 17 12.27 35.39 -35.18
CA ILE A 17 13.32 34.59 -34.53
C ILE A 17 13.14 34.65 -33.00
N PHE A 18 12.88 35.83 -32.45
CA PHE A 18 12.64 35.99 -31.01
C PHE A 18 11.41 35.19 -30.53
N ALA A 19 10.30 35.25 -31.27
CA ALA A 19 9.10 34.47 -30.96
C ALA A 19 9.35 32.95 -31.02
N VAL A 20 10.12 32.49 -32.02
CA VAL A 20 10.52 31.07 -32.12
C VAL A 20 11.42 30.67 -30.96
N LEU A 21 12.43 31.47 -30.61
CA LEU A 21 13.31 31.20 -29.47
C LEU A 21 12.55 31.15 -28.14
N LEU A 22 11.62 32.07 -27.93
CA LEU A 22 10.72 32.03 -26.76
C LEU A 22 9.87 30.76 -26.76
N GLY A 23 9.29 30.38 -27.90
CA GLY A 23 8.50 29.16 -28.04
C GLY A 23 9.31 27.90 -27.71
N VAL A 24 10.52 27.79 -28.27
CA VAL A 24 11.45 26.69 -27.98
C VAL A 24 11.86 26.67 -26.51
N GLY A 25 12.15 27.83 -25.91
CA GLY A 25 12.48 27.95 -24.49
C GLY A 25 11.34 27.51 -23.58
N ILE A 26 10.11 27.92 -23.85
CA ILE A 26 8.91 27.51 -23.11
C ILE A 26 8.68 26.00 -23.26
N LEU A 27 8.79 25.47 -24.48
CA LEU A 27 8.64 24.04 -24.73
C LEU A 27 9.68 23.23 -23.96
N PHE A 28 10.94 23.67 -23.95
CA PHE A 28 12.01 23.05 -23.20
C PHE A 28 11.70 23.02 -21.69
N LEU A 29 11.23 24.13 -21.11
CA LEU A 29 10.83 24.19 -19.70
C LEU A 29 9.67 23.23 -19.40
N LEU A 30 8.65 23.16 -20.26
CA LEU A 30 7.51 22.24 -20.10
C LEU A 30 7.97 20.78 -20.09
N LEU A 31 8.83 20.40 -21.04
CA LEU A 31 9.38 19.04 -21.12
C LEU A 31 10.19 18.69 -19.87
N ASN A 32 10.99 19.63 -19.35
CA ASN A 32 11.74 19.43 -18.12
C ASN A 32 10.84 19.26 -16.89
N ILE A 33 9.76 20.05 -16.77
CA ILE A 33 8.78 19.91 -15.67
C ILE A 33 8.12 18.53 -15.72
N ILE A 34 7.69 18.06 -16.90
CA ILE A 34 7.05 16.75 -17.06
C ILE A 34 7.97 15.64 -16.56
N GLU A 35 9.25 15.66 -16.94
CA GLU A 35 10.21 14.64 -16.52
C GLU A 35 10.49 14.70 -15.02
N ASN A 36 10.57 15.91 -14.45
CA ASN A 36 10.74 16.08 -13.01
C ASN A 36 9.55 15.57 -12.21
N VAL A 37 8.31 15.86 -12.64
CA VAL A 37 7.09 15.35 -12.01
C VAL A 37 7.03 13.83 -12.09
N LYS A 38 7.33 13.25 -13.26
CA LYS A 38 7.40 11.78 -13.43
C LYS A 38 8.41 11.15 -12.49
N LYS A 39 9.60 11.75 -12.36
CA LYS A 39 10.64 11.28 -11.44
C LYS A 39 10.19 11.41 -9.98
N GLU A 40 9.52 12.49 -9.62
CA GLU A 40 9.00 12.71 -8.27
C GLU A 40 7.91 11.69 -7.90
N GLU A 41 6.96 11.43 -8.79
CA GLU A 41 5.94 10.39 -8.61
C GLU A 41 6.59 9.01 -8.40
N ARG A 42 7.57 8.64 -9.24
CA ARG A 42 8.31 7.38 -9.07
C ARG A 42 9.07 7.31 -7.75
N ASN A 43 9.69 8.40 -7.32
CA ASN A 43 10.39 8.45 -6.03
C ASN A 43 9.42 8.23 -4.86
N LYS A 44 8.24 8.85 -4.90
CA LYS A 44 7.21 8.66 -3.88
C LYS A 44 6.76 7.21 -3.81
N ILE A 45 6.50 6.58 -4.96
CA ILE A 45 6.13 5.16 -5.04
C ILE A 45 7.23 4.27 -4.45
N MET A 46 8.49 4.53 -4.77
CA MET A 46 9.63 3.78 -4.20
C MET A 46 9.76 3.98 -2.68
N LEU A 47 9.51 5.19 -2.17
CA LEU A 47 9.50 5.46 -0.73
C LEU A 47 8.38 4.72 -0.02
N TRP A 48 7.17 4.71 -0.58
CA TRP A 48 6.05 3.93 -0.05
C TRP A 48 6.32 2.44 -0.08
N ALA A 49 6.82 1.91 -1.20
CA ALA A 49 7.20 0.51 -1.32
C ALA A 49 8.26 0.12 -0.27
N GLY A 50 9.28 0.97 -0.07
CA GLY A 50 10.29 0.77 0.96
C GLY A 50 9.73 0.84 2.39
N ALA A 51 8.76 1.75 2.65
CA ALA A 51 8.09 1.84 3.93
C ALA A 51 7.23 0.60 4.22
N ILE A 52 6.52 0.10 3.21
CA ILE A 52 5.77 -1.16 3.30
C ILE A 52 6.73 -2.32 3.55
N GLN A 53 7.82 -2.45 2.80
CA GLN A 53 8.82 -3.50 3.01
C GLN A 53 9.39 -3.49 4.44
N LYS A 54 9.75 -2.31 4.97
CA LYS A 54 10.20 -2.18 6.37
C LYS A 54 9.13 -2.62 7.37
N LYS A 55 7.86 -2.34 7.10
CA LYS A 55 6.75 -2.78 7.95
C LYS A 55 6.60 -4.30 7.89
N ILE A 56 6.72 -4.91 6.71
CA ILE A 56 6.73 -6.37 6.52
C ILE A 56 7.84 -7.01 7.36
N GLU A 57 9.06 -6.50 7.28
CA GLU A 57 10.21 -6.99 8.06
C GLU A 57 9.97 -6.88 9.58
N LEU A 58 9.36 -5.79 10.04
CA LEU A 58 9.01 -5.63 11.45
C LEU A 58 7.97 -6.66 11.89
N VAL A 59 6.99 -6.98 11.04
CA VAL A 59 5.98 -8.02 11.34
C VAL A 59 6.64 -9.38 11.44
N GLU A 60 7.55 -9.70 10.52
CA GLU A 60 8.31 -10.95 10.56
C GLU A 60 9.12 -11.08 11.85
N TYR A 61 9.83 -10.02 12.25
CA TYR A 61 10.54 -9.97 13.52
C TYR A 61 9.60 -10.18 14.71
N THR A 62 8.44 -9.52 14.69
CA THR A 62 7.43 -9.67 15.75
C THR A 62 6.89 -11.09 15.82
N ASN A 63 6.63 -11.73 14.68
CA ASN A 63 6.17 -13.12 14.64
C ASN A 63 7.20 -14.08 15.25
N LYS A 64 8.50 -13.90 14.97
CA LYS A 64 9.56 -14.67 15.63
C LYS A 64 9.55 -14.50 17.15
N LEU A 65 9.25 -13.28 17.63
CA LEU A 65 9.10 -13.01 19.07
C LEU A 65 7.85 -13.67 19.65
N PHE A 66 6.74 -13.70 18.90
CA PHE A 66 5.53 -14.42 19.30
C PHE A 66 5.76 -15.93 19.39
N GLU A 67 6.46 -16.55 18.44
CA GLU A 67 6.81 -17.98 18.53
C GLU A 67 7.66 -18.28 19.77
N LYS A 68 8.63 -17.42 20.08
CA LYS A 68 9.40 -17.55 21.32
C LYS A 68 8.54 -17.39 22.57
N LEU A 69 7.62 -16.42 22.57
CA LEU A 69 6.71 -16.19 23.68
C LEU A 69 5.79 -17.40 23.91
N LYS A 70 5.33 -18.04 22.83
CA LYS A 70 4.52 -19.24 22.86
C LYS A 70 5.28 -20.44 23.43
N GLU A 71 6.56 -20.60 23.12
CA GLU A 71 7.44 -21.58 23.76
C GLU A 71 7.60 -21.31 25.27
N ASP A 72 7.78 -20.05 25.66
CA ASP A 72 7.82 -19.64 27.07
C ASP A 72 6.48 -19.90 27.79
N GLU A 73 5.34 -19.66 27.12
CA GLU A 73 4.01 -19.96 27.65
C GLU A 73 3.80 -21.47 27.84
N ARG A 74 4.21 -22.29 26.89
CA ARG A 74 4.19 -23.76 27.04
C ARG A 74 4.99 -24.20 28.28
N THR A 75 6.19 -23.66 28.47
CA THR A 75 7.01 -23.96 29.66
C THR A 75 6.29 -23.60 30.96
N LYS A 76 5.57 -22.48 31.00
CA LYS A 76 4.74 -22.10 32.17
C LYS A 76 3.61 -23.09 32.41
N VAL A 77 2.95 -23.59 31.36
CA VAL A 77 1.91 -24.61 31.49
C VAL A 77 2.48 -25.92 32.02
N GLU A 78 3.67 -26.32 31.57
CA GLU A 78 4.36 -27.51 32.08
C GLU A 78 4.68 -27.38 33.57
N ILE A 79 5.24 -26.25 34.02
CA ILE A 79 5.50 -25.96 35.44
C ILE A 79 4.19 -25.97 36.24
N TRP A 80 3.14 -25.34 35.71
CA TRP A 80 1.81 -25.30 36.33
C TRP A 80 1.24 -26.71 36.50
N SER A 81 1.34 -27.55 35.47
CA SER A 81 0.91 -28.95 35.51
C SER A 81 1.72 -29.78 36.52
N GLY A 82 3.03 -29.51 36.62
CA GLY A 82 3.92 -30.13 37.59
C GLY A 82 3.51 -29.78 39.03
N ALA A 83 3.24 -28.49 39.29
CA ALA A 83 2.77 -28.04 40.61
C ALA A 83 1.42 -28.67 40.98
N MET A 84 0.48 -28.74 40.02
CA MET A 84 -0.82 -29.38 40.23
C MET A 84 -0.69 -30.87 40.62
N ARG A 85 0.20 -31.62 39.93
CA ARG A 85 0.49 -33.02 40.30
C ARG A 85 1.03 -33.13 41.71
N GLN A 86 2.00 -32.29 42.06
CA GLN A 86 2.67 -32.38 43.35
C GLN A 86 1.72 -32.08 44.52
N ILE A 87 0.74 -31.18 44.34
CA ILE A 87 -0.28 -30.90 45.37
C ILE A 87 -1.09 -32.14 45.73
N MET A 88 -1.27 -33.10 44.81
CA MET A 88 -2.05 -34.32 45.09
C MET A 88 -1.36 -35.26 46.09
N ASP A 89 -0.04 -35.15 46.23
CA ASP A 89 0.79 -35.98 47.11
C ASP A 89 1.44 -35.21 48.27
N GLU A 90 1.22 -33.88 48.37
CA GLU A 90 1.93 -33.03 49.32
C GLU A 90 1.19 -32.91 50.65
N GLU A 91 1.78 -33.48 51.71
CA GLU A 91 1.26 -33.39 53.08
C GLU A 91 1.81 -32.17 53.85
N ASN A 92 2.93 -31.57 53.41
CA ASN A 92 3.55 -30.45 54.10
C ASN A 92 2.87 -29.11 53.76
N SER A 93 2.44 -28.35 54.78
CA SER A 93 1.72 -27.08 54.61
C SER A 93 2.52 -25.98 53.91
N ASP A 94 3.84 -25.91 54.13
CA ASP A 94 4.68 -24.86 53.57
C ASP A 94 4.92 -25.11 52.07
N ASN A 95 5.17 -26.37 51.70
CA ASN A 95 5.27 -26.78 50.30
C ASN A 95 3.95 -26.58 49.57
N LEU A 96 2.83 -26.96 50.19
CA LEU A 96 1.49 -26.74 49.64
C LEU A 96 1.25 -25.25 49.36
N THR A 97 1.63 -24.36 50.27
CA THR A 97 1.51 -22.90 50.09
C THR A 97 2.32 -22.42 48.89
N PHE A 98 3.55 -22.92 48.72
CA PHE A 98 4.38 -22.58 47.56
C PHE A 98 3.79 -23.08 46.24
N LEU A 99 3.30 -24.32 46.18
CA LEU A 99 2.69 -24.91 44.99
C LEU A 99 1.39 -24.18 44.60
N LEU A 100 0.54 -23.85 45.58
CA LEU A 100 -0.65 -23.03 45.37
C LEU A 100 -0.29 -21.64 44.82
N LYS A 101 0.82 -21.06 45.32
CA LYS A 101 1.33 -19.79 44.78
C LYS A 101 1.69 -19.93 43.30
N ILE A 102 2.40 -20.98 42.88
CA ILE A 102 2.72 -21.24 41.47
C ILE A 102 1.45 -21.30 40.63
N ILE A 103 0.47 -22.11 41.03
CA ILE A 103 -0.79 -22.28 40.31
C ILE A 103 -1.56 -20.95 40.19
N SER A 104 -1.63 -20.17 41.27
CA SER A 104 -2.32 -18.88 41.31
C SER A 104 -1.66 -17.78 40.50
N THR A 105 -0.39 -17.95 40.08
CA THR A 105 0.31 -16.96 39.26
C THR A 105 -0.15 -16.95 37.80
N ASN A 106 -0.78 -18.02 37.33
CA ASN A 106 -1.37 -18.05 36.00
C ASN A 106 -2.65 -17.21 35.94
N LYS A 107 -2.55 -16.00 35.38
CA LYS A 107 -3.68 -15.08 35.23
C LYS A 107 -4.31 -15.05 33.84
N ASN A 108 -3.58 -15.52 32.82
CA ASN A 108 -3.91 -15.19 31.43
C ASN A 108 -3.92 -16.40 30.48
N ILE A 109 -3.34 -17.54 30.87
CA ILE A 109 -3.30 -18.75 30.03
C ILE A 109 -4.56 -19.55 30.34
N PRO A 110 -5.46 -19.76 29.37
CA PRO A 110 -6.62 -20.61 29.54
C PRO A 110 -6.19 -22.07 29.66
N ILE A 111 -6.65 -22.75 30.70
CA ILE A 111 -6.34 -24.16 30.97
C ILE A 111 -7.65 -24.90 31.24
N MET A 112 -7.75 -26.11 30.71
CA MET A 112 -8.88 -27.01 30.91
C MET A 112 -8.37 -28.41 31.25
N THR A 113 -8.99 -29.07 32.23
CA THR A 113 -8.71 -30.48 32.52
C THR A 113 -9.86 -31.36 32.05
N ASN A 114 -9.53 -32.50 31.47
CA ASN A 114 -10.49 -33.48 30.97
C ASN A 114 -10.20 -34.87 31.53
N THR A 115 -11.23 -35.54 31.99
CA THR A 115 -11.20 -36.98 32.27
C THR A 115 -12.24 -37.69 31.40
N LYS A 116 -11.79 -38.62 30.53
CA LYS A 116 -12.64 -39.47 29.68
C LYS A 116 -13.63 -38.70 28.78
N GLY A 117 -13.23 -37.56 28.23
CA GLY A 117 -14.06 -36.76 27.33
C GLY A 117 -14.97 -35.75 28.04
N LYS A 118 -14.85 -35.59 29.36
CA LYS A 118 -15.62 -34.62 30.15
C LYS A 118 -14.69 -33.61 30.81
N ILE A 119 -15.03 -32.33 30.73
CA ILE A 119 -14.30 -31.26 31.45
C ILE A 119 -14.52 -31.45 32.95
N VAL A 120 -13.43 -31.46 33.70
CA VAL A 120 -13.43 -31.59 35.17
C VAL A 120 -13.18 -30.24 35.83
N SER A 121 -12.30 -29.41 35.25
CA SER A 121 -12.04 -28.06 35.73
C SER A 121 -11.52 -27.16 34.61
N HIS A 122 -11.61 -25.85 34.83
CA HIS A 122 -11.05 -24.84 33.94
C HIS A 122 -10.46 -23.67 34.73
N VAL A 123 -9.52 -22.96 34.12
CA VAL A 123 -8.86 -21.76 34.63
C VAL A 123 -8.80 -20.74 33.50
N ASN A 124 -9.12 -19.48 33.80
CA ASN A 124 -9.13 -18.37 32.85
C ASN A 124 -10.00 -18.63 31.59
N LEU A 125 -11.11 -19.36 31.76
CA LEU A 125 -12.13 -19.56 30.73
C LEU A 125 -13.47 -19.02 31.19
N ASP A 126 -14.11 -18.20 30.36
CA ASP A 126 -15.48 -17.74 30.57
C ASP A 126 -16.46 -18.79 30.04
N ILE A 127 -16.61 -19.90 30.78
CA ILE A 127 -17.61 -20.93 30.47
C ILE A 127 -18.90 -20.55 31.20
N PRO A 128 -20.03 -20.31 30.49
CA PRO A 128 -21.30 -20.09 31.16
C PRO A 128 -21.66 -21.34 32.00
N PRO A 129 -22.47 -21.22 33.07
CA PRO A 129 -22.95 -22.36 33.84
C PRO A 129 -23.95 -23.17 32.99
N ILE A 130 -23.43 -23.93 32.04
CA ILE A 130 -24.15 -24.84 31.16
C ILE A 130 -24.14 -26.21 31.86
N PRO A 131 -25.23 -26.98 31.85
CA PRO A 131 -25.21 -28.36 32.36
C PRO A 131 -24.10 -29.17 31.67
N GLU A 132 -23.33 -29.92 32.47
CA GLU A 132 -22.12 -30.67 32.10
C GLU A 132 -22.25 -31.58 30.85
N SER A 133 -23.47 -31.85 30.39
CA SER A 133 -23.78 -32.64 29.20
C SER A 133 -23.69 -31.87 27.88
N PHE A 134 -23.46 -30.55 27.91
CA PHE A 134 -23.51 -29.66 26.74
C PHE A 134 -22.19 -28.97 26.41
N ILE A 135 -21.07 -29.52 26.89
CA ILE A 135 -19.76 -29.15 26.35
C ILE A 135 -19.68 -29.75 24.94
N THR A 136 -20.00 -28.91 23.95
CA THR A 136 -20.01 -29.26 22.53
C THR A 136 -18.63 -29.63 22.04
N ASP A 137 -18.56 -30.51 21.04
CA ASP A 137 -17.34 -30.84 20.27
C ASP A 137 -16.58 -29.59 19.79
N SER A 138 -17.29 -28.47 19.60
CA SER A 138 -16.71 -27.16 19.28
C SER A 138 -15.71 -26.64 20.32
N LEU A 139 -15.99 -26.77 21.62
CA LEU A 139 -15.07 -26.26 22.65
C LEU A 139 -13.81 -27.13 22.72
N TYR A 140 -13.94 -28.44 22.51
CA TYR A 140 -12.79 -29.32 22.40
C TYR A 140 -11.96 -29.03 21.14
N ALA A 141 -12.60 -28.69 20.02
CA ALA A 141 -11.92 -28.31 18.79
C ALA A 141 -11.02 -27.07 19.00
N ASP A 142 -11.49 -26.08 19.75
CA ASP A 142 -10.71 -24.86 20.05
C ASP A 142 -9.48 -25.15 20.91
N PHE A 143 -9.50 -26.23 21.71
CA PHE A 143 -8.39 -26.67 22.56
C PHE A 143 -7.48 -27.72 21.93
N ALA A 144 -7.80 -28.21 20.72
CA ALA A 144 -7.06 -29.25 20.03
C ALA A 144 -5.80 -28.73 19.31
N PHE A 145 -5.52 -27.43 19.37
CA PHE A 145 -4.38 -26.82 18.68
C PHE A 145 -3.03 -27.24 19.29
N TYR A 146 -2.98 -27.48 20.60
CA TYR A 146 -1.80 -27.97 21.30
C TYR A 146 -1.97 -29.42 21.74
N GLU A 147 -0.86 -30.17 21.71
CA GLU A 147 -0.83 -31.50 22.31
C GLU A 147 -1.14 -31.40 23.81
N PRO A 148 -2.15 -32.13 24.30
CA PRO A 148 -2.53 -32.06 25.71
C PRO A 148 -1.45 -32.72 26.58
N ILE A 149 -1.25 -32.14 27.76
CA ILE A 149 -0.30 -32.67 28.74
C ILE A 149 -1.01 -33.74 29.57
N ALA A 150 -0.53 -34.99 29.50
CA ALA A 150 -1.05 -36.07 30.32
C ALA A 150 -0.62 -35.90 31.78
N VAL A 151 -1.59 -35.82 32.68
CA VAL A 151 -1.37 -35.77 34.12
C VAL A 151 -1.49 -37.18 34.66
N THR A 152 -0.36 -37.73 35.11
CA THR A 152 -0.27 -39.09 35.63
C THR A 152 -0.19 -39.11 37.15
N TYR A 153 -0.87 -40.06 37.77
CA TYR A 153 -0.81 -40.36 39.20
C TYR A 153 -0.55 -41.86 39.36
N ASN A 154 0.46 -42.26 40.15
CA ASN A 154 0.83 -43.68 40.32
C ASN A 154 0.96 -44.47 39.00
N ASN A 155 1.58 -43.86 37.98
CA ASN A 155 1.73 -44.40 36.62
C ASN A 155 0.41 -44.60 35.83
N GLU A 156 -0.73 -44.14 36.33
CA GLU A 156 -2.00 -44.11 35.60
C GLU A 156 -2.35 -42.68 35.15
N ILE A 157 -2.95 -42.54 33.96
CA ILE A 157 -3.39 -41.23 33.45
C ILE A 157 -4.67 -40.83 34.20
N LEU A 158 -4.57 -39.79 35.02
CA LEU A 158 -5.70 -39.26 35.79
C LEU A 158 -6.58 -38.37 34.90
N ASN A 159 -5.95 -37.40 34.24
CA ASN A 159 -6.62 -36.47 33.33
C ASN A 159 -5.64 -35.92 32.29
N TYR A 160 -6.20 -35.28 31.27
CA TYR A 160 -5.44 -34.54 30.26
C TYR A 160 -5.66 -33.04 30.49
N LEU A 161 -4.56 -32.29 30.44
CA LEU A 161 -4.55 -30.85 30.53
C LEU A 161 -4.44 -30.26 29.12
N TYR A 162 -5.47 -29.52 28.73
CA TYR A 162 -5.54 -28.76 27.50
C TYR A 162 -5.28 -27.29 27.83
N TYR A 163 -4.59 -26.57 26.94
CA TYR A 163 -4.30 -25.15 27.10
C TYR A 163 -4.40 -24.45 25.75
N GLN A 164 -4.53 -23.13 25.78
CA GLN A 164 -4.55 -22.25 24.63
C GLN A 164 -3.52 -21.13 24.79
N ASP A 165 -3.30 -20.37 23.72
CA ASP A 165 -2.54 -19.13 23.79
C ASP A 165 -3.15 -18.19 24.84
N SER A 166 -2.32 -17.40 25.50
CA SER A 166 -2.84 -16.45 26.47
C SER A 166 -3.77 -15.41 25.83
N LYS A 167 -4.73 -14.90 26.60
CA LYS A 167 -5.60 -13.80 26.14
C LYS A 167 -4.77 -12.59 25.68
N LEU A 168 -3.71 -12.29 26.42
CA LEU A 168 -2.78 -11.21 26.08
C LEU A 168 -2.09 -11.46 24.74
N PHE A 169 -1.60 -12.68 24.51
CA PHE A 169 -0.97 -13.06 23.24
C PHE A 169 -1.92 -12.85 22.06
N THR A 170 -3.15 -13.38 22.18
CA THR A 170 -4.16 -13.29 21.12
C THR A 170 -4.56 -11.83 20.82
N GLU A 171 -4.74 -11.01 21.87
CA GLU A 171 -5.02 -9.58 21.73
C GLU A 171 -3.87 -8.83 21.05
N LEU A 172 -2.61 -9.10 21.44
CA LEU A 172 -1.44 -8.49 20.83
C LEU A 172 -1.33 -8.83 19.33
N GLN A 173 -1.58 -10.08 18.96
CA GLN A 173 -1.57 -10.52 17.57
C GLN A 173 -2.67 -9.82 16.76
N LEU A 174 -3.88 -9.73 17.30
CA LEU A 174 -5.00 -9.03 16.66
C LEU A 174 -4.72 -7.54 16.47
N VAL A 175 -4.21 -6.87 17.51
CA VAL A 175 -3.83 -5.45 17.43
C VAL A 175 -2.73 -5.26 16.38
N MET A 176 -1.70 -6.11 16.37
CA MET A 176 -0.62 -6.04 15.39
C MET A 176 -1.14 -6.19 13.96
N ASN A 177 -1.97 -7.22 13.70
CA ASN A 177 -2.55 -7.47 12.38
C ASN A 177 -3.38 -6.29 11.89
N ASN A 178 -4.19 -5.69 12.76
CA ASN A 178 -4.97 -4.50 12.44
C ASN A 178 -4.07 -3.29 12.15
N MET A 179 -3.01 -3.09 12.94
CA MET A 179 -2.05 -2.00 12.70
C MET A 179 -1.33 -2.15 11.36
N VAL A 180 -1.01 -3.37 10.93
CA VAL A 180 -0.38 -3.64 9.63
C VAL A 180 -1.33 -3.29 8.50
N ARG A 181 -2.56 -3.80 8.54
CA ARG A 181 -3.59 -3.52 7.53
C ARG A 181 -3.87 -2.02 7.42
N ASN A 182 -4.01 -1.33 8.55
CA ASN A 182 -4.25 0.11 8.58
C ASN A 182 -3.07 0.90 8.04
N PHE A 183 -1.84 0.55 8.44
CA PHE A 183 -0.64 1.21 7.92
C PHE A 183 -0.53 1.09 6.39
N ILE A 184 -0.70 -0.11 5.84
CA ILE A 184 -0.64 -0.32 4.39
C ILE A 184 -1.75 0.50 3.69
N SER A 185 -2.95 0.49 4.26
CA SER A 185 -4.08 1.26 3.74
C SER A 185 -3.80 2.77 3.76
N GLU A 186 -3.27 3.31 4.86
CA GLU A 186 -2.91 4.72 4.98
C GLU A 186 -1.80 5.12 4.02
N VAL A 187 -0.76 4.29 3.86
CA VAL A 187 0.32 4.55 2.91
C VAL A 187 -0.21 4.60 1.48
N VAL A 188 -1.12 3.69 1.14
CA VAL A 188 -1.74 3.63 -0.19
C VAL A 188 -2.77 4.75 -0.40
N LEU A 189 -3.57 5.13 0.59
CA LEU A 189 -4.53 6.24 0.46
C LEU A 189 -3.83 7.59 0.38
N ASN A 190 -2.72 7.76 1.10
CA ASN A 190 -1.86 8.94 0.98
C ASN A 190 -0.90 8.86 -0.20
N SER A 191 -1.00 7.80 -1.03
CA SER A 191 -0.20 7.65 -2.23
C SER A 191 -0.67 8.68 -3.27
N ALA A 192 -0.09 9.88 -3.21
CA ALA A 192 -0.42 11.07 -4.00
C ALA A 192 -0.92 10.74 -5.41
N SER A 193 -2.20 10.94 -5.72
CA SER A 193 -2.85 10.91 -7.05
C SER A 193 -2.43 9.80 -8.06
N VAL A 194 -1.65 8.82 -7.64
CA VAL A 194 -1.10 7.74 -8.44
C VAL A 194 -2.01 6.55 -8.20
N PRO A 195 -2.62 5.99 -9.25
CA PRO A 195 -3.40 4.78 -9.12
C PRO A 195 -2.47 3.61 -8.74
N VAL A 196 -2.74 2.99 -7.59
CA VAL A 196 -1.93 1.88 -7.04
C VAL A 196 -2.82 0.72 -6.61
N VAL A 197 -2.39 -0.51 -6.90
CA VAL A 197 -3.00 -1.75 -6.41
C VAL A 197 -1.92 -2.63 -5.79
N ILE A 198 -2.17 -3.16 -4.60
CA ILE A 198 -1.34 -4.16 -3.93
C ILE A 198 -2.07 -5.50 -3.95
N THR A 199 -1.43 -6.54 -4.47
CA THR A 199 -1.99 -7.89 -4.52
C THR A 199 -1.09 -8.92 -3.86
N ASP A 200 -1.69 -10.07 -3.55
CA ASP A 200 -1.00 -11.31 -3.21
C ASP A 200 -0.13 -11.85 -4.37
N SER A 201 0.59 -12.94 -4.08
CA SER A 201 1.50 -13.58 -5.03
C SER A 201 0.79 -14.15 -6.25
N LEU A 202 -0.47 -14.59 -6.11
CA LEU A 202 -1.28 -15.15 -7.18
C LEU A 202 -2.08 -14.10 -7.96
N ARG A 203 -2.01 -12.82 -7.55
CA ARG A 203 -2.73 -11.69 -8.15
C ARG A 203 -4.25 -11.91 -8.18
N ARG A 204 -4.79 -12.51 -7.12
CA ARG A 204 -6.22 -12.86 -6.98
C ARG A 204 -6.90 -12.05 -5.89
N GLU A 205 -6.15 -11.71 -4.84
CA GLU A 205 -6.65 -10.98 -3.69
C GLU A 205 -6.03 -9.58 -3.64
N ILE A 206 -6.88 -8.60 -3.33
CA ILE A 206 -6.47 -7.20 -3.18
C ILE A 206 -6.24 -6.93 -1.71
N ILE A 207 -5.02 -6.50 -1.39
CA ILE A 207 -4.62 -6.16 -0.02
C ILE A 207 -4.96 -4.71 0.27
N ALA A 208 -4.66 -3.83 -0.68
CA ALA A 208 -4.98 -2.42 -0.63
C ALA A 208 -4.98 -1.84 -2.05
N PHE A 209 -5.75 -0.77 -2.24
CA PHE A 209 -5.75 0.00 -3.49
C PHE A 209 -5.95 1.49 -3.18
N GLY A 210 -5.45 2.36 -4.06
CA GLY A 210 -5.50 3.79 -3.89
C GLY A 210 -5.71 4.48 -5.23
N ASN A 211 -6.52 5.54 -5.23
CA ASN A 211 -6.81 6.36 -6.40
C ASN A 211 -7.32 5.57 -7.63
N ILE A 212 -8.09 4.51 -7.38
CA ILE A 212 -8.74 3.66 -8.38
C ILE A 212 -10.19 3.45 -7.96
N ASP A 213 -11.10 3.42 -8.94
CA ASP A 213 -12.50 3.08 -8.72
C ASP A 213 -12.64 1.61 -8.28
N SER A 214 -13.21 1.39 -7.10
CA SER A 214 -13.39 0.07 -6.50
C SER A 214 -14.32 -0.84 -7.31
N THR A 215 -15.20 -0.27 -8.14
CA THR A 215 -16.09 -1.05 -9.02
C THR A 215 -15.29 -1.86 -10.06
N LEU A 216 -14.15 -1.33 -10.52
CA LEU A 216 -13.25 -1.99 -11.47
C LEU A 216 -12.47 -3.14 -10.83
N LEU A 217 -12.42 -3.17 -9.50
CA LEU A 217 -11.64 -4.12 -8.70
C LEU A 217 -12.49 -5.24 -8.10
N SER A 218 -13.82 -5.15 -8.21
CA SER A 218 -14.76 -6.10 -7.62
C SER A 218 -14.94 -7.38 -8.46
N ASP A 219 -14.76 -7.28 -9.77
CA ASP A 219 -14.82 -8.43 -10.69
C ASP A 219 -13.41 -8.97 -10.98
N SER A 220 -13.22 -10.28 -10.79
CA SER A 220 -11.96 -10.98 -11.06
C SER A 220 -11.44 -10.83 -12.50
N VAL A 221 -12.35 -10.69 -13.49
CA VAL A 221 -11.97 -10.50 -14.90
C VAL A 221 -11.46 -9.07 -15.10
N MET A 222 -12.21 -8.08 -14.62
CA MET A 222 -11.81 -6.68 -14.70
C MET A 222 -10.52 -6.39 -13.95
N LEU A 223 -10.34 -6.98 -12.75
CA LEU A 223 -9.11 -6.88 -11.98
C LEU A 223 -7.90 -7.31 -12.82
N ARG A 224 -7.95 -8.47 -13.48
CA ARG A 224 -6.85 -8.94 -14.34
C ARG A 224 -6.56 -7.99 -15.50
N THR A 225 -7.60 -7.41 -16.09
CA THR A 225 -7.44 -6.40 -17.15
C THR A 225 -6.75 -5.14 -16.63
N VAL A 226 -7.16 -4.64 -15.45
CA VAL A 226 -6.53 -3.47 -14.81
C VAL A 226 -5.06 -3.75 -14.48
N LEU A 227 -4.76 -4.89 -13.85
CA LEU A 227 -3.39 -5.27 -13.49
C LEU A 227 -2.50 -5.43 -14.73
N SER A 228 -3.02 -6.06 -15.80
CA SER A 228 -2.29 -6.20 -17.07
C SER A 228 -2.01 -4.85 -17.74
N LYS A 229 -2.97 -3.93 -17.70
CA LYS A 229 -2.77 -2.55 -18.17
C LYS A 229 -1.66 -1.86 -17.38
N MET A 230 -1.70 -1.92 -16.04
CA MET A 230 -0.67 -1.30 -15.21
C MET A 230 0.71 -1.89 -15.46
N GLU A 231 0.81 -3.21 -15.59
CA GLU A 231 2.06 -3.93 -15.87
C GLU A 231 2.64 -3.58 -17.24
N SER A 232 1.79 -3.23 -18.22
CA SER A 232 2.24 -2.76 -19.53
C SER A 232 2.86 -1.36 -19.49
N VAL A 233 2.49 -0.54 -18.51
CA VAL A 233 2.99 0.84 -18.35
C VAL A 233 4.24 0.88 -17.47
N ASN A 234 4.22 0.19 -16.34
CA ASN A 234 5.33 0.16 -15.39
C ASN A 234 5.56 -1.26 -14.86
N THR A 235 6.83 -1.59 -14.60
CA THR A 235 7.20 -2.86 -13.96
C THR A 235 6.70 -2.88 -12.51
N PRO A 236 5.92 -3.90 -12.10
CA PRO A 236 5.43 -4.01 -10.73
C PRO A 236 6.58 -4.13 -9.73
N ILE A 237 6.45 -3.48 -8.57
CA ILE A 237 7.43 -3.58 -7.49
C ILE A 237 7.11 -4.85 -6.69
N ARG A 238 8.13 -5.67 -6.49
CA ARG A 238 8.03 -6.92 -5.73
C ARG A 238 8.44 -6.66 -4.29
N LEU A 239 7.57 -7.01 -3.37
CA LEU A 239 7.85 -7.03 -1.94
C LEU A 239 8.01 -8.48 -1.50
N HIS A 240 9.01 -8.74 -0.67
CA HIS A 240 9.25 -10.08 -0.15
C HIS A 240 8.59 -10.20 1.22
N TRP A 241 7.76 -11.22 1.37
CA TRP A 241 7.18 -11.68 2.64
C TRP A 241 7.74 -13.07 2.97
N PHE A 242 7.49 -13.54 4.19
CA PHE A 242 8.05 -14.76 4.79
C PHE A 242 8.10 -15.97 3.83
N GLU A 243 9.15 -16.80 3.96
CA GLU A 243 9.36 -18.10 3.30
C GLU A 243 8.57 -18.30 1.98
N ASN A 244 8.89 -17.47 0.97
CA ASN A 244 8.42 -17.56 -0.41
C ASN A 244 7.10 -16.85 -0.79
N GLU A 245 6.47 -16.08 0.11
CA GLU A 245 5.35 -15.21 -0.28
C GLU A 245 5.85 -13.86 -0.85
N THR A 246 5.26 -13.42 -1.96
CA THR A 246 5.63 -12.14 -2.59
C THR A 246 4.39 -11.31 -2.83
N PHE A 247 4.44 -10.04 -2.46
CA PHE A 247 3.40 -9.08 -2.79
C PHE A 247 3.83 -8.22 -3.97
N TYR A 248 2.86 -7.80 -4.78
CA TYR A 248 3.11 -6.98 -5.95
C TYR A 248 2.41 -5.64 -5.80
N ILE A 249 3.17 -4.55 -5.98
CA ILE A 249 2.63 -3.20 -6.11
C ILE A 249 2.57 -2.88 -7.61
N PHE A 250 1.35 -2.77 -8.13
CA PHE A 250 1.06 -2.27 -9.47
C PHE A 250 0.77 -0.78 -9.39
N TYR A 251 1.32 0.00 -10.32
CA TYR A 251 1.13 1.44 -10.37
C TYR A 251 1.15 1.96 -11.81
N GLU A 252 0.35 2.99 -12.08
CA GLU A 252 0.39 3.74 -13.34
C GLU A 252 0.66 5.22 -13.10
N ASP A 253 0.98 5.95 -14.16
CA ASP A 253 1.22 7.40 -14.07
C ASP A 253 -0.06 8.12 -13.60
N SER A 254 0.07 9.17 -12.79
CA SER A 254 -1.08 9.88 -12.25
C SER A 254 -1.96 10.49 -13.34
N PHE A 255 -3.23 10.76 -13.01
CA PHE A 255 -4.13 11.50 -13.91
C PHE A 255 -3.52 12.84 -14.35
N LEU A 256 -2.92 13.57 -13.40
CA LEU A 256 -2.28 14.85 -13.66
C LEU A 256 -1.08 14.73 -14.60
N LEU A 257 -0.20 13.75 -14.36
CA LEU A 257 0.96 13.52 -15.20
C LEU A 257 0.54 13.12 -16.62
N ASN A 258 -0.49 12.29 -16.76
CA ASN A 258 -1.05 11.95 -18.06
C ASN A 258 -1.65 13.16 -18.77
N MET A 259 -2.34 14.04 -18.05
CA MET A 259 -2.83 15.32 -18.61
C MET A 259 -1.66 16.21 -19.06
N LEU A 260 -0.59 16.30 -18.25
CA LEU A 260 0.56 17.16 -18.51
C LEU A 260 1.36 16.74 -19.77
N LYS A 261 1.39 15.44 -20.10
CA LYS A 261 2.04 14.93 -21.32
C LYS A 261 1.45 15.49 -22.62
N TYR A 262 0.20 15.92 -22.64
CA TYR A 262 -0.45 16.49 -23.83
C TYR A 262 -0.19 18.00 -24.00
N TYR A 263 0.24 18.70 -22.95
CA TYR A 263 0.48 20.16 -23.00
C TYR A 263 1.49 20.58 -24.07
N PRO A 264 2.65 19.90 -24.25
CA PRO A 264 3.60 20.23 -25.31
C PRO A 264 2.96 20.21 -26.72
N ALA A 265 2.10 19.23 -27.01
CA ALA A 265 1.44 19.13 -28.30
C ALA A 265 0.40 20.25 -28.50
N ALA A 266 -0.40 20.55 -27.47
CA ALA A 266 -1.35 21.66 -27.50
C ALA A 266 -0.63 23.02 -27.66
N PHE A 267 0.50 23.20 -26.98
CA PHE A 267 1.35 24.39 -27.13
C PHE A 267 1.88 24.53 -28.55
N MET A 268 2.38 23.44 -29.16
CA MET A 268 2.81 23.45 -30.55
C MET A 268 1.68 23.83 -31.52
N LEU A 269 0.46 23.34 -31.28
CA LEU A 269 -0.71 23.72 -32.07
C LEU A 269 -1.02 25.23 -31.98
N ILE A 270 -0.96 25.80 -30.77
CA ILE A 270 -1.15 27.24 -30.54
C ILE A 270 -0.04 28.06 -31.23
N VAL A 271 1.22 27.62 -31.13
CA VAL A 271 2.35 28.28 -31.80
C VAL A 271 2.17 28.24 -33.32
N ILE A 272 1.79 27.10 -33.89
CA ILE A 272 1.52 26.98 -35.34
C ILE A 272 0.39 27.93 -35.76
N LEU A 273 -0.73 27.96 -35.02
CA LEU A 273 -1.85 28.87 -35.29
C LEU A 273 -1.40 30.34 -35.24
N PHE A 274 -0.62 30.70 -34.23
CA PHE A 274 -0.07 32.05 -34.08
C PHE A 274 0.83 32.43 -35.27
N LEU A 275 1.72 31.53 -35.70
CA LEU A 275 2.58 31.75 -36.86
C LEU A 275 1.78 31.93 -38.15
N ILE A 276 0.66 31.21 -38.33
CA ILE A 276 -0.26 31.38 -39.46
C ILE A 276 -0.88 32.79 -39.44
N ILE A 277 -1.38 33.23 -38.28
CA ILE A 277 -1.98 34.57 -38.13
C ILE A 277 -0.94 35.66 -38.43
N VAL A 278 0.26 35.54 -37.87
CA VAL A 278 1.38 36.47 -38.13
C VAL A 278 1.75 36.49 -39.61
N TYR A 279 1.81 35.33 -40.26
CA TYR A 279 2.07 35.22 -41.70
C TYR A 279 0.98 35.92 -42.54
N MET A 280 -0.29 35.70 -42.22
CA MET A 280 -1.43 36.35 -42.89
C MET A 280 -1.39 37.87 -42.74
N ALA A 281 -1.14 38.36 -41.54
CA ALA A 281 -1.02 39.80 -41.26
C ALA A 281 0.11 40.44 -42.08
N PHE A 282 1.27 39.78 -42.15
CA PHE A 282 2.39 40.27 -42.96
C PHE A 282 2.12 40.21 -44.46
N ARG A 283 1.39 39.20 -44.96
CA ARG A 283 0.95 39.12 -46.36
C ARG A 283 0.00 40.26 -46.69
N ALA A 284 -0.97 40.55 -45.82
CA ALA A 284 -1.91 41.65 -45.98
C ALA A 284 -1.20 43.02 -46.00
N SER A 285 -0.30 43.27 -45.04
CA SER A 285 0.49 44.52 -44.97
C SER A 285 1.28 44.79 -46.25
N ARG A 286 1.93 43.77 -46.83
CA ARG A 286 2.63 43.91 -48.12
C ARG A 286 1.70 44.33 -49.27
N LYS A 287 0.47 43.82 -49.30
CA LYS A 287 -0.55 44.20 -50.30
C LYS A 287 -0.99 45.66 -50.13
N TYR A 288 -1.14 46.14 -48.89
CA TYR A 288 -1.50 47.54 -48.61
C TYR A 288 -0.39 48.52 -48.99
N GLU A 289 0.87 48.21 -48.68
CA GLU A 289 2.02 49.03 -49.08
C GLU A 289 2.09 49.19 -50.61
N GLN A 290 1.85 48.10 -51.34
CA GLN A 290 1.86 48.12 -52.81
C GLN A 290 0.68 48.93 -53.41
N ASN A 291 -0.52 48.80 -52.82
CA ASN A 291 -1.71 49.54 -53.25
C ASN A 291 -1.58 51.05 -52.98
N GLN A 292 -0.97 51.46 -51.86
CA GLN A 292 -0.71 52.88 -51.60
C GLN A 292 0.30 53.48 -52.58
N LEU A 293 1.32 52.72 -53.00
CA LEU A 293 2.26 53.18 -54.04
C LEU A 293 1.55 53.41 -55.38
N TRP A 294 0.61 52.53 -55.74
CA TRP A 294 -0.19 52.66 -56.97
C TRP A 294 -1.08 53.92 -56.97
N VAL A 295 -1.76 54.21 -55.85
CA VAL A 295 -2.57 55.43 -55.69
C VAL A 295 -1.71 56.70 -55.65
N GLY A 296 -0.51 56.62 -55.08
CA GLY A 296 0.46 57.72 -55.08
C GLY A 296 1.02 58.04 -56.48
N MET A 297 1.20 57.02 -57.33
CA MET A 297 1.68 57.18 -58.71
C MET A 297 0.60 57.71 -59.66
N SER A 298 -0.68 57.33 -59.49
CA SER A 298 -1.77 57.87 -60.30
C SER A 298 -2.02 59.36 -60.04
N LYS A 299 -1.86 59.80 -58.79
CA LYS A 299 -2.05 61.22 -58.40
C LYS A 299 -1.00 62.16 -59.00
N ARG A 300 0.18 61.66 -59.40
CA ARG A 300 1.23 62.46 -60.07
C ARG A 300 1.06 62.60 -61.58
N ARG A 301 0.26 61.74 -62.24
CA ARG A 301 0.00 61.85 -63.69
C ARG A 301 -1.09 62.86 -64.05
N HIS A 302 -1.88 63.34 -63.09
CA HIS A 302 -2.92 64.35 -63.29
C HIS A 302 -2.48 65.79 -62.95
N ILE A 303 -1.19 66.02 -62.66
CA ILE A 303 -0.65 67.34 -62.25
C ILE A 303 0.38 67.88 -63.27
N ASN A 304 0.53 67.24 -64.43
CA ASN A 304 1.30 67.79 -65.56
C ASN A 304 0.38 68.22 -66.70
#